data_AF-A0A2A7NF74-F1
#
_entry.id   AF-A0A2A7NF74-F1
#
_cell.length_a   1.000
_cell.length_b   1.000
_cell.length_c   1.000
_cell.angle_alpha   90.00
_cell.angle_beta   90.00
_cell.angle_gamma   90.00
#
_symmetry.space_group_name_H-M   'P 1'
#
loop_
_entity.id
_entity.type
_entity.pdbx_description
1 polymer ?
#
loop_
_entity_poly.entity_id
_entity_poly.type
_entity_poly.pdbx_seq_one_letter_code
_entity_poly.pdbx_strand_id
1 'polypeptide(L)'
;MTRIGMIVPSSNTSLEPATTRLLANRPDVTIHYTRIPVRAITLDGTGAAFDADTMVAAARLLADAEVDCIAWNGTAGSWLGLEHDQQCCAAISEATGIPATTSTLGILQACHDYGISALACATPYTRDVVDAIMREYARHDVTVVSHAEWELTDNLSFAKAGADAVAELLVAATKNATAEPAPQAVALICTNVDGTTVLNEVEKTLGTPVFDSIAATLWWALELTGSDARIPGAGLLLEQGSLRHRVKEIVTELRERTGCDRTTARIDDAELGLHVDLCAAESCAPGVRSIQHDPSLDQRKLETVSWLEANRKVLVQPTFAEPPYPPQALREVYGVSAQVLGPVERGDEMAAWLSAHSISERPWSDDDLAAMTDAQHKLHAVLNNK
;
A
#
# COMPACT_ATOMS: atom_id res chain seq x y z
N MET A 1 -1.87 -10.22 -22.60
CA MET A 1 -2.81 -10.97 -21.75
C MET A 1 -1.99 -11.46 -20.59
N THR A 2 -2.30 -10.99 -19.39
CA THR A 2 -1.54 -11.23 -18.17
C THR A 2 -2.09 -12.44 -17.46
N ARG A 3 -1.23 -13.37 -17.06
CA ARG A 3 -1.58 -14.62 -16.38
C ARG A 3 -1.00 -14.61 -14.98
N ILE A 4 -1.84 -14.63 -13.97
CA ILE A 4 -1.40 -14.69 -12.56
C ILE A 4 -1.61 -16.10 -12.05
N GLY A 5 -0.54 -16.72 -11.56
CA GLY A 5 -0.58 -17.97 -10.83
C GLY A 5 -0.89 -17.72 -9.36
N MET A 6 -1.83 -18.47 -8.78
CA MET A 6 -2.22 -18.37 -7.39
C MET A 6 -2.09 -19.74 -6.71
N ILE A 7 -1.18 -19.84 -5.75
CA ILE A 7 -1.09 -20.98 -4.84
C ILE A 7 -2.10 -20.74 -3.72
N VAL A 8 -2.98 -21.70 -3.46
CA VAL A 8 -4.14 -21.54 -2.56
C VAL A 8 -4.18 -22.66 -1.52
N PRO A 9 -4.53 -22.37 -0.25
CA PRO A 9 -4.84 -23.42 0.72
C PRO A 9 -5.92 -24.39 0.19
N SER A 10 -5.73 -25.70 0.37
CA SER A 10 -6.68 -26.70 -0.15
C SER A 10 -8.12 -26.51 0.34
N SER A 11 -8.29 -25.93 1.53
CA SER A 11 -9.59 -25.66 2.17
C SER A 11 -10.13 -24.25 1.90
N ASN A 12 -9.40 -23.39 1.18
CA ASN A 12 -9.89 -22.06 0.84
C ASN A 12 -10.91 -22.15 -0.30
N THR A 13 -12.07 -21.52 -0.10
CA THR A 13 -13.19 -21.48 -1.04
C THR A 13 -13.65 -20.06 -1.36
N SER A 14 -13.07 -19.04 -0.71
CA SER A 14 -13.47 -17.64 -0.87
C SER A 14 -12.67 -16.93 -1.96
N LEU A 15 -11.39 -17.25 -2.10
CA LEU A 15 -10.47 -16.51 -2.96
C LEU A 15 -10.76 -16.66 -4.46
N GLU A 16 -10.97 -17.89 -4.94
CA GLU A 16 -11.15 -18.14 -6.38
C GLU A 16 -12.44 -17.47 -6.90
N PRO A 17 -13.60 -17.55 -6.21
CA PRO A 17 -14.77 -16.78 -6.57
C PRO A 17 -14.58 -15.27 -6.45
N ALA A 18 -13.88 -14.78 -5.41
CA ALA A 18 -13.66 -13.35 -5.21
C ALA A 18 -12.80 -12.74 -6.34
N THR A 19 -11.68 -13.38 -6.67
CA THR A 19 -10.81 -12.93 -7.78
C THR A 19 -11.49 -13.04 -9.15
N THR A 20 -12.29 -14.09 -9.38
CA THR A 20 -13.13 -14.19 -10.59
C THR A 20 -14.11 -13.01 -10.69
N ARG A 21 -14.76 -12.64 -9.59
CA ARG A 21 -15.71 -11.51 -9.54
C ARG A 21 -15.02 -10.17 -9.77
N LEU A 22 -13.88 -9.93 -9.11
CA LEU A 22 -13.09 -8.69 -9.25
C LEU A 22 -12.63 -8.49 -10.69
N LEU A 23 -12.26 -9.56 -11.40
CA LEU A 23 -11.76 -9.51 -12.77
C LEU A 23 -12.83 -9.67 -13.84
N ALA A 24 -14.12 -9.67 -13.50
CA ALA A 24 -15.21 -9.91 -14.46
C ALA A 24 -15.18 -8.96 -15.68
N ASN A 25 -14.66 -7.74 -15.52
CA ASN A 25 -14.52 -6.73 -16.58
C ASN A 25 -13.07 -6.55 -17.07
N ARG A 26 -12.17 -7.50 -16.76
CA ARG A 26 -10.74 -7.47 -17.12
C ARG A 26 -10.37 -8.69 -17.99
N PRO A 27 -10.85 -8.76 -19.25
CA PRO A 27 -10.55 -9.90 -20.13
C PRO A 27 -9.06 -10.00 -20.52
N ASP A 28 -8.27 -8.97 -20.21
CA ASP A 28 -6.84 -8.91 -20.38
C ASP A 28 -6.06 -9.70 -19.29
N VAL A 29 -6.73 -10.12 -18.20
CA VAL A 29 -6.13 -10.83 -17.05
C VAL A 29 -6.80 -12.19 -16.84
N THR A 30 -6.01 -13.25 -16.61
CA THR A 30 -6.52 -14.55 -16.14
C THR A 30 -5.80 -15.03 -14.90
N ILE A 31 -6.53 -15.76 -14.05
CA ILE A 31 -5.96 -16.40 -12.87
C ILE A 31 -5.90 -17.92 -13.06
N HIS A 32 -4.78 -18.51 -12.67
CA HIS A 32 -4.53 -19.94 -12.70
C HIS A 32 -4.23 -20.42 -11.29
N TYR A 33 -4.93 -21.43 -10.80
CA TYR A 33 -4.82 -21.86 -9.41
C TYR A 33 -4.13 -23.21 -9.29
N THR A 34 -3.34 -23.36 -8.22
CA THR A 34 -2.87 -24.64 -7.70
C THR A 34 -3.12 -24.68 -6.19
N ARG A 35 -3.06 -25.87 -5.58
CA ARG A 35 -3.39 -26.05 -4.16
C ARG A 35 -2.30 -26.76 -3.37
N ILE A 36 -2.14 -26.35 -2.12
CA ILE A 36 -1.32 -27.04 -1.12
C ILE A 36 -2.16 -27.47 0.10
N PRO A 37 -1.80 -28.58 0.79
CA PRO A 37 -2.65 -29.17 1.82
C PRO A 37 -2.61 -28.39 3.15
N VAL A 38 -3.44 -27.34 3.26
CA VAL A 38 -3.66 -26.57 4.49
C VAL A 38 -5.12 -26.70 4.93
N ARG A 39 -5.34 -27.09 6.19
CA ARG A 39 -6.68 -27.40 6.74
C ARG A 39 -7.05 -26.62 8.02
N ALA A 40 -6.08 -26.20 8.83
CA ALA A 40 -6.30 -25.44 10.06
C ALA A 40 -5.23 -24.35 10.21
N ILE A 41 -5.50 -23.32 11.01
CA ILE A 41 -4.54 -22.27 11.35
C ILE A 41 -4.27 -22.32 12.86
N THR A 42 -3.04 -22.67 13.24
CA THR A 42 -2.57 -22.74 14.64
C THR A 42 -1.10 -22.29 14.73
N LEU A 43 -0.68 -21.70 15.86
CA LEU A 43 0.72 -21.30 16.09
C LEU A 43 1.69 -22.49 16.07
N ASP A 44 1.24 -23.67 16.52
CA ASP A 44 2.07 -24.87 16.65
C ASP A 44 2.41 -25.55 15.30
N GLY A 45 2.09 -24.89 14.19
CA GLY A 45 2.46 -25.31 12.86
C GLY A 45 1.44 -26.26 12.24
N THR A 46 0.86 -25.84 11.12
CA THR A 46 0.65 -26.78 10.02
C THR A 46 2.03 -27.17 9.47
N GLY A 47 2.63 -28.18 10.10
CA GLY A 47 3.89 -28.80 9.68
C GLY A 47 3.87 -29.20 8.20
N ALA A 48 5.04 -29.11 7.55
CA ALA A 48 5.33 -29.48 6.16
C ALA A 48 4.60 -28.71 5.03
N ALA A 49 3.44 -28.09 5.29
CA ALA A 49 2.66 -27.41 4.25
C ALA A 49 3.27 -26.06 3.82
N PHE A 50 4.04 -25.41 4.70
CA PHE A 50 4.77 -24.16 4.41
C PHE A 50 6.26 -24.39 4.14
N ASP A 51 6.67 -25.64 3.93
CA ASP A 51 8.03 -25.93 3.48
C ASP A 51 8.23 -25.39 2.06
N ALA A 52 9.42 -24.83 1.81
CA ALA A 52 9.79 -24.27 0.52
C ALA A 52 9.63 -25.31 -0.60
N ASP A 53 9.92 -26.59 -0.32
CA ASP A 53 9.77 -27.68 -1.30
C ASP A 53 8.31 -27.88 -1.75
N THR A 54 7.35 -27.82 -0.82
CA THR A 54 5.92 -27.92 -1.12
C THR A 54 5.46 -26.75 -1.99
N MET A 55 5.91 -25.54 -1.63
CA MET A 55 5.58 -24.31 -2.35
C MET A 55 6.18 -24.29 -3.76
N VAL A 56 7.45 -24.70 -3.90
CA VAL A 56 8.14 -24.81 -5.19
C VAL A 56 7.49 -25.87 -6.09
N ALA A 57 7.09 -27.02 -5.52
CA ALA A 57 6.39 -28.05 -6.30
C ALA A 57 5.06 -27.54 -6.86
N ALA A 58 4.28 -26.81 -6.07
CA ALA A 58 3.06 -26.15 -6.52
C ALA A 58 3.35 -25.08 -7.58
N ALA A 59 4.37 -24.25 -7.37
CA ALA A 59 4.78 -23.19 -8.29
C ALA A 59 5.19 -23.73 -9.67
N ARG A 60 5.87 -24.89 -9.74
CA ARG A 60 6.24 -25.53 -11.02
C ARG A 60 5.03 -25.88 -11.88
N LEU A 61 3.93 -26.31 -11.27
CA LEU A 61 2.67 -26.57 -12.01
C LEU A 61 2.08 -25.27 -12.60
N LEU A 62 2.24 -24.14 -11.91
CA LEU A 62 1.82 -22.84 -12.44
C LEU A 62 2.78 -22.35 -13.53
N ALA A 63 4.08 -22.62 -13.40
CA ALA A 63 5.08 -22.28 -14.41
C ALA A 63 4.83 -23.01 -15.74
N ASP A 64 4.32 -24.25 -15.71
CA ASP A 64 3.90 -24.98 -16.92
C ASP A 64 2.76 -24.25 -17.68
N ALA A 65 1.99 -23.40 -17.00
CA ALA A 65 0.96 -22.55 -17.62
C ALA A 65 1.50 -21.19 -18.11
N GLU A 66 2.82 -20.98 -18.03
CA GLU A 66 3.51 -19.74 -18.43
C GLU A 66 2.86 -18.50 -17.81
N VAL A 67 2.68 -18.53 -16.48
CA VAL A 67 2.19 -17.38 -15.71
C VAL A 67 3.27 -16.30 -15.57
N ASP A 68 2.85 -15.05 -15.52
CA ASP A 68 3.73 -13.87 -15.42
C ASP A 68 4.13 -13.55 -13.98
N CYS A 69 3.35 -14.01 -12.99
CA CYS A 69 3.61 -13.84 -11.56
C CYS A 69 3.01 -15.02 -10.78
N ILE A 70 3.62 -15.39 -9.65
CA ILE A 70 3.09 -16.42 -8.73
C ILE A 70 2.83 -15.81 -7.34
N ALA A 71 1.57 -15.84 -6.90
CA ALA A 71 1.18 -15.37 -5.58
C ALA A 71 0.78 -16.52 -4.65
N TRP A 72 1.42 -16.61 -3.49
CA TRP A 72 0.96 -17.45 -2.39
C TRP A 72 -0.12 -16.73 -1.59
N ASN A 73 -1.34 -17.29 -1.61
CA ASN A 73 -2.49 -16.71 -0.93
C ASN A 73 -2.62 -17.19 0.52
N GLY A 74 -1.53 -17.09 1.26
CA GLY A 74 -1.51 -17.30 2.70
C GLY A 74 -1.05 -16.04 3.42
N THR A 75 -1.64 -15.81 4.58
CA THR A 75 -1.27 -14.73 5.51
C THR A 75 -0.33 -15.21 6.61
N ALA A 76 0.23 -16.43 6.48
CA ALA A 76 1.04 -17.04 7.53
C ALA A 76 2.32 -16.27 7.84
N GLY A 77 2.90 -15.58 6.84
CA GLY A 77 4.00 -14.64 7.05
C GLY A 77 3.68 -13.56 8.09
N SER A 78 2.41 -13.21 8.26
CA SER A 78 2.00 -12.23 9.27
C SER A 78 2.29 -12.68 10.70
N TRP A 79 2.46 -13.98 10.99
CA TRP A 79 2.89 -14.45 12.33
C TRP A 79 4.12 -15.36 12.33
N LEU A 80 4.47 -15.99 11.20
CA LEU A 80 5.69 -16.79 11.06
C LEU A 80 6.94 -15.92 10.78
N GLY A 81 6.73 -14.69 10.31
CA GLY A 81 7.79 -13.74 10.00
C GLY A 81 7.84 -13.37 8.52
N LEU A 82 8.07 -12.10 8.21
CA LEU A 82 8.19 -11.63 6.83
C LEU A 82 9.38 -12.26 6.10
N GLU A 83 10.45 -12.56 6.84
CA GLU A 83 11.63 -13.25 6.30
C GLU A 83 11.26 -14.63 5.75
N HIS A 84 10.31 -15.34 6.38
CA HIS A 84 9.83 -16.62 5.87
C HIS A 84 9.14 -16.47 4.50
N ASP A 85 8.26 -15.46 4.37
CA ASP A 85 7.60 -15.17 3.11
C ASP A 85 8.60 -14.75 2.01
N GLN A 86 9.59 -13.93 2.36
CA GLN A 86 10.65 -13.52 1.43
C GLN A 86 11.50 -14.71 0.97
N GLN A 87 11.87 -15.62 1.89
CA GLN A 87 12.60 -16.85 1.56
C GLN A 87 11.76 -17.77 0.66
N CYS A 88 10.46 -17.91 0.93
CA CYS A 88 9.54 -18.68 0.10
C CYS A 88 9.43 -18.10 -1.32
N CYS A 89 9.24 -16.78 -1.45
CA CYS A 89 9.21 -16.08 -2.73
C CYS A 89 10.53 -16.21 -3.49
N ALA A 90 11.67 -16.10 -2.79
CA ALA A 90 12.98 -16.28 -3.39
C ALA A 90 13.16 -17.70 -3.94
N ALA A 91 12.77 -18.73 -3.18
CA ALA A 91 12.85 -20.12 -3.62
C ALA A 91 11.94 -20.41 -4.82
N ILE A 92 10.71 -19.88 -4.83
CA ILE A 92 9.80 -19.97 -5.99
C ILE A 92 10.42 -19.29 -7.22
N SER A 93 10.94 -18.08 -7.05
CA SER A 93 11.52 -17.30 -8.14
C SER A 93 12.77 -17.97 -8.70
N GLU A 94 13.65 -18.49 -7.85
CA GLU A 94 14.84 -19.24 -8.27
C GLU A 94 14.47 -20.51 -9.04
N ALA A 95 13.44 -21.24 -8.59
CA ALA A 95 13.05 -22.50 -9.19
C ALA A 95 12.26 -22.36 -10.51
N THR A 96 11.63 -21.21 -10.75
CA THR A 96 10.71 -21.00 -11.89
C THR A 96 11.14 -19.89 -12.84
N GLY A 97 11.97 -18.95 -12.39
CA GLY A 97 12.27 -17.72 -13.10
C GLY A 97 11.14 -16.68 -13.10
N ILE A 98 10.05 -16.94 -12.37
CA ILE A 98 8.84 -16.10 -12.35
C ILE A 98 8.81 -15.32 -11.03
N PRO A 99 8.53 -14.00 -11.02
CA PRO A 99 8.44 -13.23 -9.79
C PRO A 99 7.34 -13.79 -8.87
N ALA A 100 7.63 -13.80 -7.57
CA ALA A 100 6.73 -14.34 -6.57
C ALA A 100 6.42 -13.36 -5.44
N THR A 101 5.21 -13.47 -4.88
CA THR A 101 4.78 -12.71 -3.71
C THR A 101 3.85 -13.53 -2.80
N THR A 102 3.51 -12.97 -1.64
CA THR A 102 2.50 -13.49 -0.71
C THR A 102 1.44 -12.44 -0.39
N SER A 103 0.35 -12.86 0.27
CA SER A 103 -0.67 -11.92 0.79
C SER A 103 -0.11 -10.97 1.84
N THR A 104 0.74 -11.44 2.76
CA THR A 104 1.36 -10.58 3.78
C THR A 104 2.26 -9.52 3.14
N LEU A 105 3.05 -9.88 2.13
CA LEU A 105 3.88 -8.93 1.37
C LEU A 105 3.02 -7.87 0.67
N GLY A 106 1.90 -8.27 0.05
CA GLY A 106 0.96 -7.33 -0.56
C GLY A 106 0.34 -6.35 0.44
N ILE A 107 -0.04 -6.81 1.64
CA ILE A 107 -0.55 -5.93 2.71
C ILE A 107 0.51 -4.94 3.19
N LEU A 108 1.75 -5.40 3.45
CA LEU A 108 2.81 -4.51 3.91
C LEU A 108 3.26 -3.53 2.82
N GLN A 109 3.22 -3.93 1.56
CA GLN A 109 3.45 -3.02 0.44
C GLN A 109 2.35 -1.94 0.35
N ALA A 110 1.08 -2.31 0.55
CA ALA A 110 0.00 -1.34 0.64
C ALA A 110 0.21 -0.37 1.82
N CYS A 111 0.61 -0.87 2.99
CA CYS A 111 0.99 -0.01 4.12
C CYS A 111 2.12 0.96 3.74
N HIS A 112 3.18 0.49 3.09
CA HIS A 112 4.29 1.33 2.66
C HIS A 112 3.86 2.45 1.68
N ASP A 113 3.07 2.10 0.67
CA ASP A 113 2.67 3.04 -0.39
C ASP A 113 1.67 4.08 0.12
N TYR A 114 0.81 3.69 1.07
CA TYR A 114 -0.12 4.60 1.76
C TYR A 114 0.52 5.30 2.97
N GLY A 115 1.76 4.96 3.34
CA GLY A 115 2.45 5.53 4.51
C GLY A 115 1.81 5.18 5.84
N ILE A 116 1.24 3.98 5.97
CA ILE A 116 0.57 3.49 7.16
C ILE A 116 1.59 3.02 8.19
N SER A 117 1.64 3.70 9.33
CA SER A 117 2.40 3.29 10.52
C SER A 117 1.52 2.87 11.69
N ALA A 118 0.22 3.22 11.65
CA ALA A 118 -0.79 2.85 12.65
C ALA A 118 -1.94 2.09 11.96
N LEU A 119 -2.03 0.77 12.17
CA LEU A 119 -2.95 -0.12 11.48
C LEU A 119 -3.98 -0.72 12.46
N ALA A 120 -5.23 -0.83 12.04
CA ALA A 120 -6.20 -1.71 12.69
C ALA A 120 -6.20 -3.10 12.04
N CYS A 121 -6.36 -4.17 12.81
CA CYS A 121 -6.41 -5.54 12.28
C CYS A 121 -7.76 -6.21 12.54
N ALA A 122 -8.41 -6.67 11.48
CA ALA A 122 -9.55 -7.57 11.54
C ALA A 122 -9.08 -8.98 11.17
N THR A 123 -9.34 -9.97 12.02
CA THR A 123 -8.91 -11.36 11.74
C THR A 123 -9.97 -12.36 12.16
N PRO A 124 -10.03 -13.57 11.56
CA PRO A 124 -10.86 -14.64 12.11
C PRO A 124 -10.15 -15.41 13.23
N TYR A 125 -8.88 -15.11 13.53
CA TYR A 125 -7.99 -15.98 14.28
C TYR A 125 -8.16 -15.89 15.80
N THR A 126 -7.50 -16.80 16.50
CA THR A 126 -7.37 -16.78 17.96
C THR A 126 -6.44 -15.67 18.42
N ARG A 127 -6.62 -15.23 19.68
CA ARG A 127 -5.91 -14.10 20.26
C ARG A 127 -4.39 -14.23 20.23
N ASP A 128 -3.86 -15.43 20.44
CA ASP A 128 -2.43 -15.74 20.39
C ASP A 128 -1.83 -15.52 18.99
N VAL A 129 -2.58 -15.82 17.93
CA VAL A 129 -2.19 -15.53 16.54
C VAL A 129 -2.23 -14.02 16.29
N VAL A 130 -3.27 -13.32 16.76
CA VAL A 130 -3.34 -11.85 16.67
C VAL A 130 -2.14 -11.21 17.36
N ASP A 131 -1.77 -11.66 18.56
CA ASP A 131 -0.60 -11.14 19.28
C ASP A 131 0.71 -11.36 18.50
N ALA A 132 0.83 -12.48 17.80
CA ALA A 132 1.98 -12.75 16.93
C ALA A 132 2.01 -11.82 15.72
N ILE A 133 0.85 -11.55 15.11
CA ILE A 133 0.71 -10.57 14.02
C ILE A 133 1.14 -9.18 14.47
N MET A 134 0.66 -8.73 15.62
CA MET A 134 1.01 -7.42 16.17
C MET A 134 2.53 -7.29 16.39
N ARG A 135 3.16 -8.33 16.94
CA ARG A 135 4.61 -8.36 17.14
C ARG A 135 5.38 -8.32 15.83
N GLU A 136 4.95 -9.07 14.82
CA GLU A 136 5.65 -9.13 13.56
C GLU A 136 5.54 -7.82 12.79
N TYR A 137 4.35 -7.22 12.70
CA TYR A 137 4.15 -5.96 11.96
C TYR A 137 4.95 -4.81 12.60
N ALA A 138 5.05 -4.79 13.93
CA ALA A 138 5.84 -3.79 14.65
C ALA A 138 7.34 -3.84 14.32
N ARG A 139 7.87 -4.98 13.84
CA ARG A 139 9.26 -5.12 13.38
C ARG A 139 9.50 -4.47 12.01
N HIS A 140 8.43 -4.15 11.28
CA HIS A 140 8.43 -3.57 9.94
C HIS A 140 7.77 -2.18 9.93
N ASP A 141 7.94 -1.43 11.02
CA ASP A 141 7.48 -0.04 11.18
C ASP A 141 5.94 0.16 11.08
N VAL A 142 5.16 -0.92 11.18
CA VAL A 142 3.69 -0.88 11.22
C VAL A 142 3.21 -1.31 12.61
N THR A 143 2.72 -0.36 13.41
CA THR A 143 2.14 -0.67 14.72
C THR A 143 0.65 -1.00 14.56
N VAL A 144 0.24 -2.18 15.02
CA VAL A 144 -1.19 -2.51 15.13
C VAL A 144 -1.76 -1.82 16.38
N VAL A 145 -2.53 -0.75 16.20
CA VAL A 145 -3.04 0.10 17.28
C VAL A 145 -4.41 -0.34 17.82
N SER A 146 -5.13 -1.15 17.04
CA SER A 146 -6.41 -1.73 17.43
C SER A 146 -6.68 -3.01 16.64
N HIS A 147 -7.56 -3.86 17.14
CA HIS A 147 -7.94 -5.09 16.42
C HIS A 147 -9.34 -5.58 16.84
N ALA A 148 -9.88 -6.49 16.03
CA ALA A 148 -11.03 -7.31 16.36
C ALA A 148 -10.90 -8.70 15.74
N GLU A 149 -11.44 -9.71 16.42
CA GLU A 149 -11.27 -11.10 16.05
C GLU A 149 -12.50 -11.96 16.35
N TRP A 150 -12.66 -13.07 15.62
CA TRP A 150 -13.72 -14.06 15.84
C TRP A 150 -13.30 -15.26 16.69
N GLU A 151 -12.01 -15.36 17.05
CA GLU A 151 -11.44 -16.48 17.84
C GLU A 151 -11.70 -17.87 17.25
N LEU A 152 -11.56 -18.01 15.92
CA LEU A 152 -11.75 -19.26 15.18
C LEU A 152 -10.41 -19.87 14.75
N THR A 153 -10.39 -21.18 14.53
CA THR A 153 -9.18 -21.95 14.12
C THR A 153 -9.38 -22.78 12.84
N ASP A 154 -10.63 -23.13 12.52
CA ASP A 154 -10.99 -23.96 11.37
C ASP A 154 -11.18 -23.11 10.10
N ASN A 155 -10.40 -23.40 9.05
CA ASN A 155 -10.39 -22.59 7.84
C ASN A 155 -11.74 -22.62 7.10
N LEU A 156 -12.49 -23.73 7.14
CA LEU A 156 -13.81 -23.83 6.51
C LEU A 156 -14.84 -22.92 7.18
N SER A 157 -14.70 -22.66 8.48
CA SER A 157 -15.58 -21.76 9.22
C SER A 157 -15.40 -20.30 8.82
N PHE A 158 -14.19 -19.92 8.36
CA PHE A 158 -13.92 -18.55 7.89
C PHE A 158 -14.74 -18.20 6.65
N ALA A 159 -14.86 -19.13 5.69
CA ALA A 159 -15.58 -18.92 4.43
C ALA A 159 -17.10 -18.85 4.57
N LYS A 160 -17.64 -19.15 5.76
CA LYS A 160 -19.09 -19.09 6.04
C LYS A 160 -19.53 -17.71 6.50
N ALA A 161 -18.60 -16.79 6.77
CA ALA A 161 -18.94 -15.44 7.18
C ALA A 161 -19.66 -14.70 6.05
N GLY A 162 -20.85 -14.16 6.37
CA GLY A 162 -21.59 -13.29 5.45
C GLY A 162 -21.01 -11.88 5.43
N ALA A 163 -21.34 -11.12 4.38
CA ALA A 163 -20.88 -9.74 4.18
C ALA A 163 -21.10 -8.84 5.41
N ASP A 164 -22.29 -8.89 6.02
CA ASP A 164 -22.62 -8.10 7.21
C ASP A 164 -21.66 -8.37 8.38
N ALA A 165 -21.36 -9.65 8.65
CA ALA A 165 -20.44 -10.03 9.72
C ALA A 165 -19.01 -9.54 9.44
N VAL A 166 -18.58 -9.58 8.17
CA VAL A 166 -17.25 -9.08 7.77
C VAL A 166 -17.18 -7.55 7.92
N ALA A 167 -18.23 -6.83 7.51
CA ALA A 167 -18.31 -5.38 7.68
C ALA A 167 -18.29 -5.00 9.17
N GLU A 168 -19.06 -5.70 10.01
CA GLU A 168 -19.05 -5.52 11.46
C GLU A 168 -17.67 -5.73 12.08
N LEU A 169 -16.94 -6.78 11.66
CA LEU A 169 -15.60 -7.07 12.14
C LEU A 169 -14.60 -5.94 11.78
N LEU A 170 -14.62 -5.48 10.53
CA LEU A 170 -13.78 -4.37 10.07
C LEU A 170 -14.08 -3.07 10.83
N VAL A 171 -15.36 -2.76 11.01
CA VAL A 171 -15.79 -1.56 11.75
C VAL A 171 -15.40 -1.66 13.23
N ALA A 172 -15.54 -2.83 13.83
CA ALA A 172 -15.14 -3.06 15.22
C ALA A 172 -13.62 -2.92 15.40
N ALA A 173 -12.81 -3.49 14.50
CA ALA A 173 -11.35 -3.38 14.55
C ALA A 173 -10.88 -1.92 14.56
N THR A 174 -11.52 -1.05 13.77
CA THR A 174 -11.20 0.38 13.71
C THR A 174 -11.74 1.15 14.92
N LYS A 175 -12.99 0.90 15.34
CA LYS A 175 -13.64 1.66 16.44
C LYS A 175 -13.16 1.28 17.84
N ASN A 176 -12.56 0.10 18.01
CA ASN A 176 -11.97 -0.34 19.28
C ASN A 176 -10.64 0.38 19.61
N ALA A 177 -10.16 1.26 18.74
CA ALA A 177 -9.01 2.11 19.02
C ALA A 177 -9.28 2.99 20.25
N THR A 178 -8.59 2.69 21.35
CA THR A 178 -8.68 3.43 22.62
C THR A 178 -7.40 4.22 22.93
N ALA A 179 -6.36 4.04 22.11
CA ALA A 179 -5.08 4.71 22.24
C ALA A 179 -4.79 5.57 20.99
N GLU A 180 -4.08 6.68 21.20
CA GLU A 180 -3.51 7.48 20.11
C GLU A 180 -2.17 6.86 19.66
N PRO A 181 -1.86 6.87 18.35
CA PRO A 181 -2.64 7.45 17.25
C PRO A 181 -3.82 6.58 16.81
N ALA A 182 -4.88 7.22 16.31
CA ALA A 182 -5.97 6.52 15.61
C ALA A 182 -5.45 5.70 14.39
N PRO A 183 -6.11 4.57 14.05
CA PRO A 183 -5.72 3.77 12.90
C PRO A 183 -5.88 4.54 11.59
N GLN A 184 -4.84 4.48 10.75
CA GLN A 184 -4.80 5.13 9.43
C GLN A 184 -5.40 4.25 8.33
N ALA A 185 -5.47 2.93 8.56
CA ALA A 185 -6.12 1.93 7.72
C ALA A 185 -6.56 0.74 8.57
N VAL A 186 -7.40 -0.14 8.00
CA VAL A 186 -7.74 -1.44 8.59
C VAL A 186 -7.41 -2.58 7.63
N ALA A 187 -6.72 -3.61 8.09
CA ALA A 187 -6.41 -4.80 7.30
C ALA A 187 -7.28 -5.99 7.71
N LEU A 188 -7.93 -6.66 6.75
CA LEU A 188 -8.51 -7.99 6.96
C LEU A 188 -7.44 -9.04 6.63
N ILE A 189 -6.88 -9.65 7.67
CA ILE A 189 -5.80 -10.63 7.55
C ILE A 189 -6.41 -12.03 7.50
N CYS A 190 -6.87 -12.42 6.31
CA CYS A 190 -7.26 -13.78 5.94
C CYS A 190 -7.61 -13.81 4.45
N THR A 191 -7.24 -14.87 3.72
CA THR A 191 -7.66 -15.05 2.32
C THR A 191 -8.90 -15.92 2.18
N ASN A 192 -9.41 -16.49 3.28
CA ASN A 192 -10.63 -17.31 3.28
C ASN A 192 -11.85 -16.62 3.92
N VAL A 193 -11.69 -15.38 4.40
CA VAL A 193 -12.80 -14.46 4.67
C VAL A 193 -12.86 -13.50 3.48
N ASP A 194 -14.00 -13.40 2.81
CA ASP A 194 -14.16 -12.52 1.64
C ASP A 194 -14.58 -11.11 2.09
N GLY A 195 -13.61 -10.20 2.28
CA GLY A 195 -13.87 -8.78 2.51
C GLY A 195 -14.13 -7.97 1.24
N THR A 196 -13.84 -8.54 0.07
CA THR A 196 -13.85 -7.81 -1.21
C THR A 196 -15.24 -7.30 -1.61
N THR A 197 -16.32 -7.86 -1.04
CA THR A 197 -17.70 -7.43 -1.31
C THR A 197 -18.16 -6.23 -0.49
N VAL A 198 -17.45 -5.87 0.58
CA VAL A 198 -17.87 -4.81 1.52
C VAL A 198 -16.95 -3.59 1.55
N LEU A 199 -15.86 -3.60 0.77
CA LEU A 199 -14.80 -2.58 0.81
C LEU A 199 -15.34 -1.16 0.72
N ASN A 200 -16.06 -0.82 -0.37
CA ASN A 200 -16.53 0.55 -0.58
C ASN A 200 -17.47 1.04 0.53
N GLU A 201 -18.36 0.18 1.03
CA GLU A 201 -19.31 0.55 2.08
C GLU A 201 -18.59 0.81 3.41
N VAL A 202 -17.67 -0.08 3.77
CA VAL A 202 -16.89 0.03 5.00
C VAL A 202 -15.96 1.24 4.94
N GLU A 203 -15.23 1.44 3.83
CA GLU A 203 -14.33 2.59 3.65
C GLU A 203 -15.10 3.92 3.72
N LYS A 204 -16.28 3.99 3.09
CA LYS A 204 -17.16 5.16 3.20
C LYS A 204 -17.62 5.41 4.64
N THR A 205 -17.90 4.34 5.39
CA THR A 205 -18.34 4.42 6.79
C THR A 205 -17.22 4.84 7.72
N LEU A 206 -16.00 4.37 7.48
CA LEU A 206 -14.85 4.59 8.34
C LEU A 206 -14.03 5.82 7.97
N GLY A 207 -14.09 6.27 6.71
CA GLY A 207 -13.21 7.31 6.18
C GLY A 207 -11.73 6.88 6.11
N THR A 208 -11.44 5.58 6.22
CA THR A 208 -10.08 5.01 6.20
C THR A 208 -10.02 3.85 5.20
N PRO A 209 -8.86 3.63 4.54
CA PRO A 209 -8.69 2.50 3.62
C PRO A 209 -8.84 1.14 4.29
N VAL A 210 -9.41 0.19 3.54
CA VAL A 210 -9.51 -1.22 3.93
C VAL A 210 -8.56 -2.04 3.06
N PHE A 211 -7.61 -2.73 3.69
CA PHE A 211 -6.70 -3.66 3.04
C PHE A 211 -7.16 -5.10 3.27
N ASP A 212 -8.01 -5.61 2.38
CA ASP A 212 -8.38 -7.03 2.34
C ASP A 212 -7.25 -7.87 1.73
N SER A 213 -6.95 -9.03 2.33
CA SER A 213 -5.82 -9.86 1.88
C SER A 213 -6.00 -10.38 0.45
N ILE A 214 -7.23 -10.69 0.00
CA ILE A 214 -7.49 -11.12 -1.39
C ILE A 214 -7.23 -9.96 -2.33
N ALA A 215 -7.80 -8.78 -2.04
CA ALA A 215 -7.63 -7.57 -2.83
C ALA A 215 -6.16 -7.13 -2.90
N ALA A 216 -5.45 -7.11 -1.78
CA ALA A 216 -4.04 -6.73 -1.71
C ALA A 216 -3.14 -7.71 -2.46
N THR A 217 -3.44 -9.01 -2.41
CA THR A 217 -2.69 -10.01 -3.18
C THR A 217 -2.90 -9.84 -4.67
N LEU A 218 -4.14 -9.62 -5.11
CA LEU A 218 -4.45 -9.38 -6.52
C LEU A 218 -3.79 -8.10 -7.04
N TRP A 219 -3.94 -6.99 -6.30
CA TRP A 219 -3.32 -5.71 -6.61
C TRP A 219 -1.81 -5.88 -6.80
N TRP A 220 -1.14 -6.46 -5.81
CA TRP A 220 0.32 -6.55 -5.84
C TRP A 220 0.83 -7.52 -6.90
N ALA A 221 0.12 -8.64 -7.14
CA ALA A 221 0.46 -9.54 -8.24
C ALA A 221 0.31 -8.85 -9.62
N LEU A 222 -0.71 -8.01 -9.81
CA LEU A 222 -0.86 -7.22 -11.04
C LEU A 222 0.28 -6.22 -11.22
N GLU A 223 0.65 -5.49 -10.15
CA GLU A 223 1.77 -4.55 -10.18
C GLU A 223 3.09 -5.22 -10.58
N LEU A 224 3.37 -6.42 -10.05
CA LEU A 224 4.58 -7.17 -10.38
C LEU A 224 4.68 -7.59 -11.86
N THR A 225 3.55 -7.68 -12.55
CA THR A 225 3.52 -7.97 -14.00
C THR A 225 3.64 -6.71 -14.86
N GLY A 226 3.61 -5.51 -14.25
CA GLY A 226 3.51 -4.24 -14.97
C GLY A 226 2.13 -4.00 -15.62
N SER A 227 1.12 -4.80 -15.26
CA SER A 227 -0.26 -4.61 -15.71
C SER A 227 -0.94 -3.51 -14.90
N ASP A 228 -1.96 -2.86 -15.48
CA ASP A 228 -2.82 -1.97 -14.70
C ASP A 228 -3.53 -2.77 -13.60
N ALA A 229 -3.28 -2.46 -12.34
CA ALA A 229 -3.91 -3.13 -11.21
C ALA A 229 -5.27 -2.51 -10.83
N ARG A 230 -5.72 -1.46 -11.55
CA ARG A 230 -6.96 -0.77 -11.22
C ARG A 230 -8.20 -1.63 -11.49
N ILE A 231 -9.08 -1.70 -10.49
CA ILE A 231 -10.41 -2.30 -10.57
C ILE A 231 -11.41 -1.30 -9.95
N PRO A 232 -12.13 -0.51 -10.77
CA PRO A 232 -13.09 0.47 -10.27
C PRO A 232 -14.20 -0.16 -9.42
N GLY A 233 -14.55 0.48 -8.30
CA GLY A 233 -15.59 0.01 -7.40
C GLY A 233 -15.18 -1.18 -6.54
N ALA A 234 -13.89 -1.44 -6.36
CA ALA A 234 -13.37 -2.56 -5.56
C ALA A 234 -12.51 -2.11 -4.36
N GLY A 235 -12.89 -0.98 -3.75
CA GLY A 235 -12.19 -0.38 -2.62
C GLY A 235 -11.00 0.49 -3.01
N LEU A 236 -10.56 1.35 -2.09
CA LEU A 236 -9.53 2.36 -2.34
C LEU A 236 -8.20 1.74 -2.79
N LEU A 237 -7.84 0.55 -2.32
CA LEU A 237 -6.61 -0.13 -2.74
C LEU A 237 -6.63 -0.51 -4.22
N LEU A 238 -7.72 -1.12 -4.70
CA LEU A 238 -7.83 -1.50 -6.11
C LEU A 238 -8.20 -0.31 -7.01
N GLU A 239 -8.64 0.82 -6.46
CA GLU A 239 -8.86 2.04 -7.24
C GLU A 239 -7.61 2.92 -7.37
N GLN A 240 -6.82 3.04 -6.30
CA GLN A 240 -5.73 4.01 -6.20
C GLN A 240 -4.35 3.39 -5.99
N GLY A 241 -4.26 2.11 -5.63
CA GLY A 241 -3.02 1.45 -5.21
C GLY A 241 -1.92 1.59 -6.26
N SER A 242 -2.24 1.39 -7.55
CA SER A 242 -1.30 1.59 -8.65
C SER A 242 -0.75 3.01 -8.72
N LEU A 243 -1.63 4.01 -8.61
CA LEU A 243 -1.21 5.41 -8.60
C LEU A 243 -0.30 5.68 -7.39
N ARG A 244 -0.70 5.25 -6.19
CA ARG A 244 0.08 5.46 -4.97
C ARG A 244 1.43 4.77 -5.03
N HIS A 245 1.51 3.56 -5.56
CA HIS A 245 2.75 2.84 -5.78
C HIS A 245 3.72 3.62 -6.67
N ARG A 246 3.26 4.04 -7.87
CA ARG A 246 4.11 4.79 -8.81
C ARG A 246 4.53 6.15 -8.27
N VAL A 247 3.64 6.84 -7.57
CA VAL A 247 3.97 8.13 -6.93
C VAL A 247 4.98 7.92 -5.78
N LYS A 248 4.87 6.84 -5.02
CA LYS A 248 5.83 6.46 -3.96
C LYS A 248 7.22 6.20 -4.53
N GLU A 249 7.32 5.51 -5.67
CA GLU A 249 8.58 5.33 -6.40
C GLU A 249 9.19 6.68 -6.80
N ILE A 250 8.40 7.56 -7.41
CA ILE A 250 8.85 8.89 -7.87
C ILE A 250 9.42 9.72 -6.72
N VAL A 251 8.69 9.84 -5.60
CA VAL A 251 9.17 10.66 -4.47
C VAL A 251 10.39 10.02 -3.81
N THR A 252 10.48 8.69 -3.78
CA THR A 252 11.64 7.99 -3.22
C THR A 252 12.89 8.23 -4.05
N GLU A 253 12.79 8.06 -5.37
CA GLU A 253 13.90 8.36 -6.30
C GLU A 253 14.33 9.83 -6.19
N LEU A 254 13.37 10.76 -6.12
CA LEU A 254 13.66 12.19 -5.95
C LEU A 254 14.46 12.45 -4.67
N ARG A 255 14.10 11.79 -3.55
CA ARG A 255 14.80 11.96 -2.26
C ARG A 255 16.23 11.44 -2.37
N GLU A 256 16.40 10.26 -2.95
CA GLU A 256 17.70 9.62 -3.09
C GLU A 256 18.64 10.41 -3.99
N ARG A 257 18.14 10.94 -5.10
CA ARG A 257 18.95 11.72 -6.06
C ARG A 257 19.34 13.09 -5.53
N THR A 258 18.47 13.74 -4.75
CA THR A 258 18.75 15.07 -4.19
C THR A 258 19.50 15.01 -2.85
N GLY A 259 19.47 13.85 -2.18
CA GLY A 259 19.98 13.69 -0.83
C GLY A 259 19.24 14.54 0.21
N CYS A 260 18.01 14.99 -0.09
CA CYS A 260 17.21 15.77 0.85
C CYS A 260 16.56 14.88 1.92
N ASP A 261 16.06 15.51 2.98
CA ASP A 261 15.53 14.80 4.14
C ASP A 261 14.13 14.24 3.91
N ARG A 262 13.33 14.92 3.09
CA ARG A 262 11.96 14.51 2.79
C ARG A 262 11.54 14.92 1.39
N THR A 263 10.81 14.04 0.72
CA THR A 263 10.06 14.37 -0.49
C THR A 263 8.58 14.03 -0.34
N THR A 264 7.72 14.81 -0.95
CA THR A 264 6.27 14.59 -0.93
C THR A 264 5.66 14.82 -2.29
N ALA A 265 4.58 14.11 -2.58
CA ALA A 265 3.67 14.43 -3.67
C ALA A 265 2.28 14.74 -3.10
N ARG A 266 1.72 15.89 -3.48
CA ARG A 266 0.33 16.25 -3.19
C ARG A 266 -0.43 16.29 -4.51
N ILE A 267 -1.56 15.58 -4.56
CA ILE A 267 -2.33 15.36 -5.78
C ILE A 267 -3.78 15.70 -5.49
N ASP A 268 -4.37 16.47 -6.39
CA ASP A 268 -5.80 16.77 -6.43
C ASP A 268 -6.42 15.90 -7.54
N ASP A 269 -7.22 14.92 -7.14
CA ASP A 269 -7.94 14.09 -8.09
C ASP A 269 -9.24 13.58 -7.46
N ALA A 270 -10.32 14.31 -7.74
CA ALA A 270 -11.62 14.02 -7.15
C ALA A 270 -12.20 12.66 -7.56
N GLU A 271 -11.90 12.18 -8.77
CA GLU A 271 -12.36 10.86 -9.26
C GLU A 271 -11.76 9.72 -8.44
N LEU A 272 -10.48 9.87 -8.07
CA LEU A 272 -9.78 8.96 -7.17
C LEU A 272 -9.85 9.40 -5.71
N GLY A 273 -10.70 10.36 -5.32
CA GLY A 273 -10.83 10.80 -3.93
C GLY A 273 -9.51 11.26 -3.27
N LEU A 274 -8.55 11.74 -4.07
CA LEU A 274 -7.29 12.31 -3.59
C LEU A 274 -7.45 13.82 -3.41
N HIS A 275 -6.99 14.33 -2.27
CA HIS A 275 -6.98 15.76 -1.97
C HIS A 275 -5.60 16.18 -1.47
N VAL A 276 -5.21 17.39 -1.84
CA VAL A 276 -3.86 17.90 -1.59
C VAL A 276 -3.53 18.13 -0.12
N ASP A 277 -4.54 18.22 0.77
CA ASP A 277 -4.31 18.40 2.21
C ASP A 277 -3.54 17.25 2.84
N LEU A 278 -3.61 16.05 2.26
CA LEU A 278 -2.77 14.92 2.61
C LEU A 278 -1.74 14.65 1.51
N CYS A 279 -0.60 14.06 1.87
CA CYS A 279 0.34 13.64 0.83
C CYS A 279 -0.17 12.35 0.18
N ALA A 280 -0.25 12.33 -1.15
CA ALA A 280 -0.53 11.11 -1.89
C ALA A 280 0.61 10.09 -1.70
N ALA A 281 1.86 10.57 -1.61
CA ALA A 281 3.01 9.79 -1.17
C ALA A 281 4.06 10.69 -0.48
N GLU A 282 4.91 10.06 0.32
CA GLU A 282 6.06 10.67 1.00
C GLU A 282 7.25 9.70 1.02
N SER A 283 8.47 10.23 0.95
CA SER A 283 9.70 9.52 1.34
C SER A 283 10.46 10.34 2.36
N CYS A 284 10.94 9.70 3.44
CA CYS A 284 11.66 10.34 4.54
C CYS A 284 13.01 9.66 4.76
N ALA A 285 14.03 10.46 5.09
CA ALA A 285 15.29 9.94 5.62
C ALA A 285 15.10 9.41 7.06
N PRO A 286 16.00 8.53 7.56
CA PRO A 286 15.90 8.02 8.92
C PRO A 286 15.82 9.14 9.98
N GLY A 287 14.89 9.01 10.92
CA GLY A 287 14.67 9.99 11.99
C GLY A 287 13.88 11.24 11.57
N VAL A 288 13.54 11.40 10.29
CA VAL A 288 12.69 12.49 9.81
C VAL A 288 11.23 12.14 10.09
N ARG A 289 10.54 13.04 10.82
CA ARG A 289 9.11 12.88 11.13
C ARG A 289 8.28 12.90 9.84
N SER A 290 7.37 11.96 9.67
CA SER A 290 6.40 11.93 8.55
C SER A 290 5.37 13.05 8.65
N ILE A 291 4.95 13.58 7.50
CA ILE A 291 3.81 14.50 7.35
C ILE A 291 2.73 13.96 6.41
N GLN A 292 2.81 12.69 6.01
CA GLN A 292 1.94 12.11 4.99
C GLN A 292 0.45 12.20 5.37
N HIS A 293 0.14 11.95 6.64
CA HIS A 293 -1.22 11.94 7.20
C HIS A 293 -1.55 13.16 8.06
N ASP A 294 -0.85 14.28 7.87
CA ASP A 294 -1.13 15.52 8.61
C ASP A 294 -2.01 16.50 7.80
N PRO A 295 -3.30 16.67 8.19
CA PRO A 295 -4.21 17.60 7.54
C PRO A 295 -4.16 19.03 8.12
N SER A 296 -3.18 19.36 8.96
CA SER A 296 -3.18 20.62 9.75
C SER A 296 -3.09 21.91 8.93
N LEU A 297 -2.76 21.83 7.65
CA LEU A 297 -2.57 22.99 6.78
C LEU A 297 -3.50 22.92 5.58
N ASP A 298 -4.23 24.01 5.32
CA ASP A 298 -4.92 24.25 4.05
C ASP A 298 -3.87 24.53 2.97
N GLN A 299 -3.53 23.51 2.21
CA GLN A 299 -2.35 23.53 1.34
C GLN A 299 -2.48 24.54 0.20
N ARG A 300 -3.68 24.69 -0.37
CA ARG A 300 -3.93 25.61 -1.49
C ARG A 300 -3.81 27.08 -1.07
N LYS A 301 -4.03 27.41 0.20
CA LYS A 301 -3.89 28.78 0.73
C LYS A 301 -2.47 29.18 1.13
N LEU A 302 -1.51 28.26 1.08
CA LEU A 302 -0.12 28.57 1.41
C LEU A 302 0.48 29.53 0.37
N GLU A 303 1.30 30.49 0.83
CA GLU A 303 1.90 31.50 -0.04
C GLU A 303 2.80 30.88 -1.12
N THR A 304 3.58 29.86 -0.75
CA THR A 304 4.44 29.11 -1.68
C THR A 304 3.63 28.36 -2.73
N VAL A 305 2.48 27.79 -2.36
CA VAL A 305 1.59 27.08 -3.30
C VAL A 305 0.83 28.05 -4.20
N SER A 306 0.36 29.18 -3.66
CA SER A 306 -0.22 30.27 -4.44
C SER A 306 0.79 30.83 -5.46
N TRP A 307 2.06 30.93 -5.07
CA TRP A 307 3.13 31.30 -5.99
C TRP A 307 3.32 30.26 -7.11
N LEU A 308 3.31 28.96 -6.78
CA LEU A 308 3.39 27.90 -7.80
C LEU A 308 2.23 27.98 -8.79
N GLU A 309 1.00 28.16 -8.30
CA GLU A 309 -0.21 28.27 -9.11
C GLU A 309 -0.14 29.46 -10.07
N ALA A 310 0.39 30.60 -9.61
CA ALA A 310 0.52 31.81 -10.40
C ALA A 310 1.67 31.77 -11.43
N ASN A 311 2.78 31.08 -11.10
CA ASN A 311 4.02 31.17 -11.88
C ASN A 311 4.30 29.94 -12.75
N ARG A 312 3.76 28.76 -12.39
CA ARG A 312 3.95 27.49 -13.14
C ARG A 312 5.42 27.14 -13.37
N LYS A 313 6.25 27.39 -12.36
CA LYS A 313 7.70 27.17 -12.38
C LYS A 313 8.15 26.52 -11.10
N VAL A 314 9.30 25.85 -11.17
CA VAL A 314 9.97 25.31 -9.99
C VAL A 314 10.34 26.47 -9.06
N LEU A 315 9.89 26.39 -7.80
CA LEU A 315 10.28 27.30 -6.73
C LEU A 315 11.50 26.74 -6.03
N VAL A 316 12.60 27.50 -5.98
CA VAL A 316 13.85 27.12 -5.33
C VAL A 316 14.11 28.05 -4.15
N GLN A 317 14.22 27.48 -2.95
CA GLN A 317 14.45 28.24 -1.72
C GLN A 317 15.58 27.57 -0.93
N PRO A 318 16.84 28.02 -1.10
CA PRO A 318 17.97 27.49 -0.36
C PRO A 318 17.94 27.90 1.13
N THR A 319 17.20 28.97 1.43
CA THR A 319 16.81 29.45 2.75
C THR A 319 15.42 30.09 2.65
N PHE A 320 14.82 30.47 3.77
CA PHE A 320 13.53 31.18 3.80
C PHE A 320 13.66 32.69 4.07
N ALA A 321 14.75 33.28 3.59
CA ALA A 321 15.04 34.71 3.77
C ALA A 321 14.20 35.63 2.87
N GLU A 322 13.66 35.12 1.76
CA GLU A 322 12.92 35.89 0.75
C GLU A 322 11.54 35.26 0.46
N PRO A 323 10.54 36.08 0.07
CA PRO A 323 9.22 35.57 -0.31
C PRO A 323 9.28 34.75 -1.61
N PRO A 324 8.34 33.81 -1.83
CA PRO A 324 7.18 33.51 -0.99
C PRO A 324 7.54 32.77 0.31
N TYR A 325 6.91 33.09 1.43
CA TYR A 325 7.26 32.45 2.70
C TYR A 325 6.51 31.12 2.93
N PRO A 326 7.20 30.03 3.29
CA PRO A 326 6.52 28.80 3.68
C PRO A 326 5.76 28.98 5.00
N PRO A 327 4.74 28.15 5.28
CA PRO A 327 4.01 28.22 6.54
C PRO A 327 4.92 28.00 7.74
N GLN A 328 4.63 28.73 8.82
CA GLN A 328 5.39 28.66 10.07
C GLN A 328 5.50 27.22 10.62
N ALA A 329 4.43 26.42 10.51
CA ALA A 329 4.42 25.04 10.96
C ALA A 329 5.47 24.16 10.23
N LEU A 330 5.72 24.40 8.94
CA LEU A 330 6.73 23.66 8.18
C LEU A 330 8.15 23.90 8.74
N ARG A 331 8.40 25.09 9.27
CA ARG A 331 9.68 25.48 9.88
C ARG A 331 9.78 24.99 11.32
N GLU A 332 8.76 25.28 12.13
CA GLU A 332 8.82 25.08 13.58
C GLU A 332 8.51 23.66 14.02
N VAL A 333 7.59 22.97 13.32
CA VAL A 333 7.16 21.61 13.66
C VAL A 333 7.97 20.57 12.89
N TYR A 334 8.28 20.86 11.63
CA TYR A 334 8.93 19.91 10.73
C TYR A 334 10.39 20.22 10.45
N GLY A 335 10.92 21.32 10.99
CA GLY A 335 12.33 21.67 10.94
C GLY A 335 12.84 22.01 9.54
N VAL A 336 11.95 22.24 8.57
CA VAL A 336 12.37 22.53 7.19
C VAL A 336 13.04 23.90 7.18
N SER A 337 14.21 23.97 6.54
CA SER A 337 15.04 25.17 6.42
C SER A 337 15.33 25.55 4.95
N ALA A 338 15.17 24.60 4.03
CA ALA A 338 15.28 24.83 2.59
C ALA A 338 14.32 23.90 1.82
N GLN A 339 13.85 24.32 0.64
CA GLN A 339 12.98 23.50 -0.20
C GLN A 339 13.12 23.76 -1.70
N VAL A 340 12.71 22.77 -2.49
CA VAL A 340 12.35 22.92 -3.91
C VAL A 340 10.93 22.42 -4.09
N LEU A 341 10.09 23.20 -4.74
CA LEU A 341 8.73 22.78 -5.09
C LEU A 341 8.55 22.77 -6.61
N GLY A 342 8.05 21.65 -7.14
CA GLY A 342 7.82 21.45 -8.58
C GLY A 342 6.33 21.30 -8.87
N PRO A 343 5.67 22.26 -9.56
CA PRO A 343 4.26 22.15 -9.92
C PRO A 343 4.06 21.11 -11.03
N VAL A 344 2.95 20.38 -11.01
CA VAL A 344 2.60 19.41 -12.05
C VAL A 344 1.20 19.72 -12.57
N GLU A 345 1.13 19.95 -13.87
CA GLU A 345 -0.08 20.41 -14.56
C GLU A 345 -0.85 19.25 -15.17
N ARG A 346 -2.18 19.40 -15.24
CA ARG A 346 -3.08 18.57 -16.03
C ARG A 346 -4.09 19.49 -16.71
N GLY A 347 -3.97 19.64 -18.04
CA GLY A 347 -4.66 20.72 -18.74
C GLY A 347 -4.17 22.07 -18.28
N ASP A 348 -5.07 22.98 -17.93
CA ASP A 348 -4.75 24.35 -17.48
C ASP A 348 -4.60 24.47 -15.95
N GLU A 349 -4.76 23.38 -15.20
CA GLU A 349 -4.80 23.37 -13.73
C GLU A 349 -3.53 22.77 -13.10
N MET A 350 -3.17 23.23 -11.90
CA MET A 350 -2.10 22.61 -11.11
C MET A 350 -2.71 21.43 -10.36
N ALA A 351 -2.74 20.27 -11.01
CA ALA A 351 -3.33 19.06 -10.44
C ALA A 351 -2.47 18.45 -9.33
N ALA A 352 -1.17 18.73 -9.29
CA ALA A 352 -0.28 18.22 -8.26
C ALA A 352 0.94 19.12 -8.06
N TRP A 353 1.69 18.85 -7.00
CA TRP A 353 3.07 19.32 -6.87
C TRP A 353 3.93 18.34 -6.08
N LEU A 354 5.21 18.39 -6.40
CA LEU A 354 6.27 17.71 -5.69
C LEU A 354 6.97 18.70 -4.76
N SER A 355 7.42 18.21 -3.61
CA SER A 355 8.28 18.96 -2.70
C SER A 355 9.52 18.15 -2.38
N ALA A 356 10.68 18.80 -2.35
CA ALA A 356 11.90 18.30 -1.73
C ALA A 356 12.26 19.26 -0.58
N HIS A 357 12.36 18.73 0.63
CA HIS A 357 12.61 19.50 1.85
C HIS A 357 13.94 19.10 2.48
N SER A 358 14.69 20.09 2.97
CA SER A 358 15.90 19.91 3.76
C SER A 358 15.72 20.53 5.13
N ILE A 359 16.16 19.83 6.19
CA ILE A 359 16.12 20.33 7.57
C ILE A 359 17.24 21.34 7.85
N SER A 360 18.25 21.38 6.98
CA SER A 360 19.32 22.38 7.00
C SER A 360 19.21 23.33 5.81
N GLU A 361 19.62 24.57 6.01
CA GLU A 361 19.82 25.50 4.89
C GLU A 361 20.88 24.91 3.95
N ARG A 362 20.58 24.87 2.65
CA ARG A 362 21.53 24.37 1.64
C ARG A 362 21.25 25.00 0.28
N PRO A 363 22.27 25.21 -0.56
CA PRO A 363 22.05 25.44 -1.97
C PRO A 363 21.42 24.20 -2.62
N TRP A 364 20.70 24.42 -3.71
CA TRP A 364 20.18 23.38 -4.60
C TRP A 364 20.99 23.44 -5.90
N SER A 365 21.61 22.32 -6.24
CA SER A 365 22.47 22.17 -7.41
C SER A 365 21.66 21.98 -8.70
N ASP A 366 22.31 22.10 -9.86
CA ASP A 366 21.68 21.80 -11.14
C ASP A 366 21.20 20.33 -11.22
N ASP A 367 21.92 19.41 -10.58
CA ASP A 367 21.52 18.00 -10.48
C ASP A 367 20.26 17.81 -9.63
N ASP A 368 20.11 18.57 -8.54
CA ASP A 368 18.89 18.55 -7.72
C ASP A 368 17.67 19.02 -8.54
N LEU A 369 17.85 20.10 -9.32
CA LEU A 369 16.78 20.66 -10.17
C LEU A 369 16.46 19.75 -11.36
N ALA A 370 17.46 19.06 -11.91
CA ALA A 370 17.27 18.04 -12.92
C ALA A 370 16.48 16.83 -12.36
N ALA A 371 16.75 16.42 -11.12
CA ALA A 371 15.97 15.39 -10.44
C ALA A 371 14.52 15.82 -10.21
N MET A 372 14.28 17.06 -9.77
CA MET A 372 12.93 17.61 -9.64
C MET A 372 12.18 17.61 -10.98
N THR A 373 12.84 18.07 -12.05
CA THR A 373 12.24 18.13 -13.39
C THR A 373 11.86 16.73 -13.90
N ASP A 374 12.74 15.74 -13.73
CA ASP A 374 12.45 14.36 -14.10
C ASP A 374 11.28 13.77 -13.29
N ALA A 375 11.23 14.04 -11.99
CA ALA A 375 10.12 13.63 -11.13
C ALA A 375 8.79 14.28 -11.56
N GLN A 376 8.79 15.56 -11.94
CA GLN A 376 7.60 16.25 -12.48
C GLN A 376 7.12 15.59 -13.78
N HIS A 377 8.03 15.23 -14.70
CA HIS A 377 7.66 14.53 -15.94
C HIS A 377 7.06 13.15 -15.68
N LYS A 378 7.67 12.37 -14.76
CA LYS A 378 7.14 11.06 -14.37
C LYS A 378 5.77 11.18 -13.73
N LEU A 379 5.57 12.13 -12.81
CA LEU A 379 4.27 12.34 -12.17
C LEU A 379 3.22 12.82 -13.18
N HIS A 380 3.58 13.73 -14.09
CA HIS A 380 2.69 14.16 -15.18
C HIS A 380 2.25 12.98 -16.05
N ALA A 381 3.17 12.08 -16.43
CA ALA A 381 2.82 10.89 -17.20
C ALA A 381 1.88 9.95 -16.42
N VAL A 382 2.14 9.72 -15.14
CA VAL A 382 1.29 8.89 -14.27
C VAL A 382 -0.12 9.49 -14.12
N LEU A 383 -0.25 10.81 -14.02
CA LEU A 383 -1.55 11.48 -13.90
C LEU A 383 -2.36 11.51 -15.20
N ASN A 384 -1.71 11.40 -16.36
CA ASN A 384 -2.36 11.44 -17.67
C ASN A 384 -2.56 10.07 -18.33
N ASN A 385 -1.84 9.04 -17.89
CA ASN A 385 -2.06 7.65 -18.32
C ASN A 385 -3.21 6.98 -17.52
N LYS A 386 -4.19 7.77 -17.06
CA LYS A 386 -5.28 7.30 -16.22
C LYS A 386 -6.39 6.62 -16.96
#